data_AF-A0A814Z5J9-F1
#
_entry.id   AF-A0A814Z5J9-F1
#
_cell.length_a   1.000
_cell.length_b   1.000
_cell.length_c   1.000
_cell.angle_alpha   90.00
_cell.angle_beta   90.00
_cell.angle_gamma   90.00
#
_symmetry.space_group_name_H-M   'P 1'
#
loop_
_entity.id
_entity.type
_entity.pdbx_description
1 polymer ?
#
loop_
_entity_poly.entity_id
_entity_poly.type
_entity_poly.pdbx_seq_one_letter_code
_entity_poly.pdbx_strand_id
1 'polypeptide(L)'
;MWYELDYVERVVDGKHFPLKTYPNGSPTIPKKESFIIYERNSKLPFGHVAVIVDVVPGYINVAEQNYYYYYWSNNYARQIPLTYKNGRYYIEDYYRIYGWMEVQDNNQLKPLDAATIKIISTRNRVSD
;
A
#
# COMPACT_ATOMS: atom_id res chain seq x y z
N MET A 1 -5.29 -1.02 12.41
CA MET A 1 -5.02 -0.86 10.95
C MET A 1 -5.87 -1.77 10.07
N TRP A 2 -5.63 -3.09 10.00
CA TRP A 2 -6.32 -3.98 9.02
C TRP A 2 -7.86 -3.91 9.05
N TYR A 3 -8.46 -3.77 10.24
CA TYR A 3 -9.92 -3.77 10.43
C TYR A 3 -10.53 -2.37 10.63
N GLU A 4 -9.70 -1.33 10.71
CA GLU A 4 -10.11 -0.01 11.21
C GLU A 4 -9.91 1.11 10.18
N LEU A 5 -9.09 0.89 9.15
CA LEU A 5 -8.86 1.87 8.09
C LEU A 5 -9.79 1.60 6.91
N ASP A 6 -10.62 2.57 6.59
CA ASP A 6 -11.60 2.56 5.49
C ASP A 6 -11.36 3.69 4.47
N TYR A 7 -10.50 4.67 4.77
CA TYR A 7 -10.06 5.70 3.83
C TYR A 7 -8.62 6.20 4.08
N VAL A 8 -8.06 6.87 3.08
CA VAL A 8 -6.91 7.78 3.22
C VAL A 8 -7.34 9.21 2.97
N GLU A 9 -6.70 10.15 3.64
CA GLU A 9 -6.94 11.57 3.46
C GLU A 9 -5.82 12.20 2.64
N ARG A 10 -6.19 12.99 1.63
CA ARG A 10 -5.21 13.84 0.95
C ARG A 10 -4.97 15.10 1.76
N VAL A 11 -3.73 15.25 2.20
CA VAL A 11 -3.25 16.36 3.05
C VAL A 11 -3.57 17.74 2.48
N VAL A 12 -3.59 17.91 1.16
CA VAL A 12 -3.76 19.23 0.52
C VAL A 12 -5.15 19.83 0.77
N ASP A 13 -6.18 18.99 0.89
CA ASP A 13 -7.58 19.45 0.93
C ASP A 13 -8.52 18.65 1.81
N GLY A 14 -7.99 17.69 2.58
CA GLY A 14 -8.80 16.85 3.46
C GLY A 14 -9.70 15.87 2.70
N LYS A 15 -9.57 15.74 1.38
CA LYS A 15 -10.44 14.82 0.62
C LYS A 15 -10.14 13.37 1.00
N HIS A 16 -11.19 12.62 1.32
CA HIS A 16 -11.11 11.20 1.64
C HIS A 16 -11.23 10.33 0.40
N PHE A 17 -10.40 9.28 0.34
CA PHE A 17 -10.41 8.26 -0.71
C PHE A 17 -10.59 6.89 -0.07
N PRO A 18 -11.59 6.10 -0.49
CA PRO A 18 -11.84 4.79 0.12
C PRO A 18 -10.65 3.85 0.00
N LEU A 19 -10.35 3.14 1.09
CA LEU A 19 -9.41 2.03 1.11
C LEU A 19 -10.17 0.71 1.03
N LYS A 20 -9.83 -0.10 0.03
CA LYS A 20 -10.38 -1.44 -0.12
C LYS A 20 -9.38 -2.48 0.34
N THR A 21 -9.84 -3.39 1.19
CA THR A 21 -9.06 -4.53 1.68
C THR A 21 -9.27 -5.75 0.80
N TYR A 22 -8.18 -6.49 0.57
CA TYR A 22 -8.16 -7.76 -0.15
C TYR A 22 -7.41 -8.78 0.69
N PRO A 23 -8.07 -9.86 1.17
CA PRO A 23 -7.39 -10.86 1.98
C PRO A 23 -6.32 -11.59 1.15
N ASN A 24 -5.27 -12.07 1.79
CA ASN A 24 -4.30 -12.95 1.15
C ASN A 24 -5.03 -14.23 0.66
N GLY A 25 -4.93 -14.55 -0.63
CA GLY A 25 -5.80 -15.54 -1.29
C GLY A 25 -7.06 -14.93 -1.94
N SER A 26 -7.07 -13.63 -2.22
CA SER A 26 -8.09 -12.93 -3.01
C SER A 26 -8.03 -13.35 -4.49
N PRO A 27 -9.17 -13.37 -5.22
CA PRO A 27 -9.17 -13.57 -6.67
C PRO A 27 -8.65 -12.36 -7.45
N THR A 28 -8.52 -11.20 -6.80
CA THR A 28 -7.90 -10.00 -7.37
C THR A 28 -6.40 -10.06 -7.16
N ILE A 29 -5.60 -9.66 -8.16
CA ILE A 29 -4.16 -9.49 -8.01
C ILE A 29 -3.87 -8.16 -7.29
N PRO A 30 -2.88 -8.09 -6.39
CA PRO A 30 -2.43 -6.80 -5.87
C PRO A 30 -1.88 -5.91 -6.98
N LYS A 31 -1.90 -4.59 -6.77
CA LYS A 31 -1.38 -3.61 -7.71
C LYS A 31 -0.12 -2.92 -7.17
N LYS A 32 0.57 -2.23 -8.06
CA LYS A 32 1.53 -1.20 -7.66
C LYS A 32 0.82 -0.19 -6.73
N GLU A 33 1.56 0.31 -5.75
CA GLU A 33 1.11 1.25 -4.70
C GLU A 33 0.13 0.64 -3.66
N SER A 34 -0.17 -0.66 -3.73
CA SER A 34 -0.91 -1.33 -2.65
C SER A 34 -0.09 -1.42 -1.36
N PHE A 35 -0.77 -1.33 -0.22
CA PHE A 35 -0.16 -1.57 1.10
C PHE A 35 -0.33 -3.02 1.50
N ILE A 36 0.76 -3.74 1.80
CA ILE A 36 0.74 -5.09 2.38
C ILE A 36 0.67 -4.96 3.89
N ILE A 37 -0.23 -5.71 4.53
CA ILE A 37 -0.42 -5.66 5.98
C ILE A 37 -0.14 -7.02 6.60
N TYR A 38 0.85 -7.06 7.50
CA TYR A 38 1.25 -8.26 8.22
C TYR A 38 0.50 -8.41 9.55
N GLU A 39 0.30 -9.66 9.94
CA GLU A 39 -0.27 -10.02 11.23
C GLU A 39 0.73 -9.77 12.37
N ARG A 40 0.19 -9.34 13.52
CA ARG A 40 0.94 -9.25 14.77
C ARG A 40 1.29 -10.65 15.27
N ASN A 41 2.55 -10.88 15.65
CA ASN A 41 2.98 -12.13 16.24
C ASN A 41 4.16 -11.91 17.20
N SER A 42 4.70 -12.98 17.80
CA SER A 42 5.79 -12.88 18.79
C SER A 42 7.08 -12.26 18.26
N LYS A 43 7.33 -12.33 16.95
CA LYS A 43 8.49 -11.72 16.27
C LYS A 43 8.16 -10.37 15.63
N LEU A 44 6.90 -10.14 15.28
CA LEU A 44 6.37 -8.85 14.80
C LEU A 44 5.28 -8.35 15.77
N PRO A 45 5.63 -7.87 16.97
CA PRO A 45 4.64 -7.53 18.00
C PRO A 45 3.68 -6.41 17.60
N PHE A 46 4.07 -5.58 16.63
CA PHE A 46 3.27 -4.48 16.06
C PHE A 46 2.72 -4.80 14.67
N GLY A 47 2.95 -6.03 14.17
CA GLY A 47 2.76 -6.34 12.76
C GLY A 47 3.82 -5.67 11.91
N HIS A 48 3.52 -5.49 10.63
CA HIS A 48 4.41 -4.84 9.68
C HIS A 48 3.59 -4.30 8.50
N VAL A 49 4.15 -3.33 7.78
CA VAL A 49 3.57 -2.76 6.57
C VAL A 49 4.66 -2.56 5.52
N ALA A 50 4.32 -2.87 4.27
CA ALA A 50 5.18 -2.64 3.12
C ALA A 50 4.36 -2.07 1.96
N VAL A 51 5.02 -1.34 1.06
CA VAL A 51 4.38 -0.78 -0.15
C VAL A 51 4.87 -1.55 -1.37
N ILE A 52 3.93 -2.02 -2.20
CA ILE A 52 4.26 -2.65 -3.48
C ILE A 52 4.72 -1.58 -4.45
N VAL A 53 5.96 -1.66 -4.91
CA VAL A 53 6.50 -0.73 -5.92
C VAL A 53 6.43 -1.29 -7.34
N ASP A 54 6.33 -2.61 -7.48
CA ASP A 54 6.13 -3.28 -8.76
C ASP A 54 5.49 -4.67 -8.59
N VAL A 55 4.74 -5.10 -9.60
CA VAL A 55 4.09 -6.42 -9.67
C VAL A 55 4.57 -7.12 -10.93
N VAL A 56 5.33 -8.19 -10.76
CA VAL A 56 6.01 -8.94 -11.83
C VAL A 56 5.49 -10.39 -11.83
N PRO A 57 5.50 -11.12 -12.96
CA PRO A 57 5.13 -12.52 -12.93
C PRO A 57 5.93 -13.32 -11.89
N GLY A 58 5.24 -13.87 -10.89
CA GLY A 58 5.80 -14.70 -9.83
C GLY A 58 6.26 -13.98 -8.56
N TYR A 59 6.37 -12.64 -8.57
CA TYR A 59 6.77 -11.89 -7.37
C TYR A 59 6.34 -10.42 -7.40
N ILE A 60 6.39 -9.79 -6.23
CA ILE A 60 6.24 -8.35 -6.06
C ILE A 60 7.54 -7.76 -5.52
N ASN A 61 7.88 -6.56 -5.96
CA ASN A 61 8.93 -5.76 -5.35
C ASN A 61 8.29 -4.86 -4.30
N VAL A 62 8.86 -4.80 -3.09
CA VAL A 62 8.34 -3.98 -2.00
C VAL A 62 9.36 -2.98 -1.50
N ALA A 63 8.88 -1.80 -1.09
CA ALA A 63 9.62 -0.85 -0.29
C ALA A 63 9.05 -0.83 1.14
N GLU A 64 9.91 -0.88 2.14
CA GLU A 64 9.49 -0.93 3.55
C GLU A 64 10.63 -0.46 4.47
N GLN A 65 10.30 -0.01 5.68
CA GLN A 65 11.31 0.28 6.71
C GLN A 65 11.10 -0.63 7.91
N ASN A 66 12.13 -0.74 8.77
CA ASN A 66 12.06 -1.53 10.01
C ASN A 66 11.86 -3.05 9.80
N TYR A 67 12.37 -3.59 8.69
CA TYR A 67 12.40 -5.04 8.42
C TYR A 67 13.83 -5.57 8.35
N TYR A 68 14.60 -5.09 7.37
CA TYR A 68 16.04 -5.30 7.30
C TYR A 68 16.82 -3.98 7.37
N TYR A 69 17.99 -4.02 8.00
CA TYR A 69 18.84 -2.86 8.27
C TYR A 69 20.04 -2.82 7.32
N TYR A 70 19.78 -2.67 6.02
CA TYR A 70 20.83 -2.52 5.01
C TYR A 70 20.40 -1.54 3.91
N TYR A 71 21.38 -0.99 3.19
CA TYR A 71 21.14 -0.17 2.00
C TYR A 71 20.59 -0.99 0.85
N TRP A 72 19.56 -0.48 0.18
CA TRP A 72 19.01 -1.15 -0.99
C TRP A 72 19.87 -0.87 -2.21
N SER A 73 20.13 -1.91 -3.00
CA SER A 73 20.82 -1.78 -4.28
C SER A 73 19.91 -1.25 -5.40
N ASN A 74 18.60 -1.20 -5.16
CA ASN A 74 17.56 -0.83 -6.12
C ASN A 74 16.49 0.07 -5.46
N ASN A 75 15.46 0.42 -6.22
CA ASN A 75 14.27 1.14 -5.75
C ASN A 75 13.27 0.28 -4.94
N TYR A 76 13.69 -0.91 -4.49
CA TYR A 76 12.93 -1.82 -3.65
C TYR A 76 13.83 -2.47 -2.60
N ALA A 77 13.25 -2.83 -1.45
CA ALA A 77 13.93 -3.46 -0.32
C ALA A 77 14.13 -4.97 -0.52
N ARG A 78 13.09 -5.64 -1.01
CA ARG A 78 13.08 -7.09 -1.28
C ARG A 78 12.00 -7.51 -2.26
N GLN A 79 12.11 -8.77 -2.70
CA GLN A 79 11.14 -9.46 -3.51
C GLN A 79 10.35 -10.44 -2.65
N ILE A 80 9.04 -10.50 -2.87
CA ILE A 80 8.15 -11.46 -2.20
C ILE A 80 7.46 -12.30 -3.26
N PRO A 81 7.50 -13.64 -3.16
CA PRO A 81 6.75 -14.51 -4.06
C PRO A 81 5.25 -14.15 -4.12
N LEU A 82 4.73 -14.09 -5.35
CA LEU A 82 3.32 -13.91 -5.66
C LEU A 82 2.85 -15.13 -6.46
N THR A 83 2.11 -16.03 -5.81
CA THR A 83 1.66 -17.27 -6.42
C THR A 83 0.19 -17.18 -6.79
N TYR A 84 -0.17 -17.76 -7.95
CA TYR A 84 -1.55 -17.92 -8.37
C TYR A 84 -1.91 -19.41 -8.35
N LYS A 85 -2.82 -19.80 -7.46
CA LYS A 85 -3.28 -21.19 -7.31
C LYS A 85 -4.77 -21.22 -7.03
N ASN A 86 -5.49 -22.12 -7.71
CA ASN A 86 -6.93 -22.33 -7.54
C ASN A 86 -7.76 -21.04 -7.69
N GLY A 87 -7.42 -20.19 -8.66
CA GLY A 87 -8.15 -18.96 -8.91
C GLY A 87 -7.83 -17.79 -7.97
N ARG A 88 -6.79 -17.91 -7.12
CA ARG A 88 -6.49 -16.97 -6.03
C ARG A 88 -5.01 -16.58 -6.02
N TYR A 89 -4.75 -15.34 -5.65
CA TYR A 89 -3.40 -14.77 -5.51
C TYR A 89 -2.93 -14.78 -4.07
N TYR A 90 -1.72 -15.26 -3.85
CA TYR A 90 -1.09 -15.34 -2.52
C TYR A 90 0.26 -14.62 -2.52
N ILE A 91 0.44 -13.72 -1.58
CA ILE A 91 1.75 -13.16 -1.23
C ILE A 91 2.34 -14.07 -0.16
N GLU A 92 3.42 -14.77 -0.49
CA GLU A 92 4.02 -15.81 0.36
C GLU A 92 5.33 -15.29 0.97
N ASP A 93 5.36 -15.15 2.29
CA ASP A 93 6.49 -14.59 3.03
C ASP A 93 6.70 -15.36 4.34
N TYR A 94 7.84 -15.12 5.00
CA TYR A 94 8.19 -15.76 6.27
C TYR A 94 7.18 -15.48 7.38
N TYR A 95 6.66 -14.25 7.42
CA TYR A 95 5.61 -13.86 8.36
C TYR A 95 4.24 -13.83 7.70
N ARG A 96 3.20 -14.10 8.49
CA ARG A 96 1.83 -14.15 7.99
C ARG A 96 1.33 -12.77 7.57
N ILE A 97 0.76 -12.71 6.39
CA ILE A 97 0.17 -11.52 5.77
C ILE A 97 -1.36 -11.64 5.83
N TYR A 98 -2.04 -10.60 6.34
CA TYR A 98 -3.51 -10.53 6.30
C TYR A 98 -4.00 -10.35 4.86
N GLY A 99 -3.32 -9.49 4.11
CA GLY A 99 -3.61 -9.19 2.72
C GLY A 99 -3.03 -7.85 2.31
N TRP A 100 -3.71 -7.18 1.38
CA TRP A 100 -3.32 -5.84 0.94
C TRP A 100 -4.50 -4.87 0.89
N MET A 101 -4.18 -3.59 0.89
CA MET A 101 -5.11 -2.47 0.80
C MET A 101 -4.82 -1.62 -0.44
N GLU A 102 -5.88 -1.19 -1.12
CA GLU A 102 -5.81 -0.34 -2.32
C GLU A 102 -6.71 0.89 -2.16
N VAL A 103 -6.17 2.07 -2.46
CA VAL A 103 -6.95 3.29 -2.61
C VAL A 103 -7.85 3.15 -3.85
N GLN A 104 -9.16 3.31 -3.70
CA GLN A 104 -10.15 3.18 -4.78
C GLN A 104 -10.28 4.45 -5.62
N ASP A 105 -9.15 5.01 -6.08
CA ASP A 105 -9.09 6.07 -7.08
C ASP A 105 -7.67 6.19 -7.67
N ASN A 106 -7.40 5.41 -8.72
CA ASN A 106 -6.06 5.37 -9.34
C ASN A 106 -5.61 6.74 -9.89
N ASN A 107 -6.53 7.66 -10.19
CA ASN A 107 -6.17 8.96 -10.74
C ASN A 107 -5.55 9.88 -9.68
N GLN A 108 -5.71 9.55 -8.39
CA GLN A 108 -5.31 10.38 -7.26
C GLN A 108 -4.04 9.88 -6.59
N LEU A 109 -3.47 8.78 -7.09
CA LEU A 109 -2.16 8.27 -6.64
C LEU A 109 -0.99 9.08 -7.23
N LYS A 110 -1.26 9.91 -8.24
CA LYS A 110 -0.26 10.83 -8.80
C LYS A 110 -0.19 12.10 -7.95
N PRO A 111 1.02 12.63 -7.67
CA PRO A 111 1.18 13.93 -7.05
C PRO A 111 0.44 15.01 -7.84
N LEU A 112 -0.25 15.90 -7.13
CA LEU A 112 -0.84 17.09 -7.73
C LEU A 112 0.28 18.02 -8.21
N ASP A 113 0.08 18.67 -9.36
CA ASP A 113 1.00 19.71 -9.80
C ASP A 113 0.90 20.98 -8.93
N ALA A 114 1.94 21.80 -8.99
CA ALA A 114 2.05 23.00 -8.18
C ALA A 114 0.92 24.02 -8.45
N ALA A 115 0.42 24.09 -9.69
CA ALA A 115 -0.65 25.00 -10.05
C ALA A 115 -1.97 24.58 -9.37
N THR A 116 -2.27 23.29 -9.39
CA THR A 116 -3.44 22.68 -8.77
C THR A 116 -3.40 22.87 -7.25
N ILE A 117 -2.24 22.62 -6.62
CA ILE A 117 -2.05 22.84 -5.18
C ILE A 117 -2.29 24.32 -4.83
N LYS A 118 -1.77 25.25 -5.63
CA LYS A 118 -1.98 26.70 -5.41
C LYS A 118 -3.45 27.09 -5.51
N ILE A 119 -4.18 26.55 -6.49
CA ILE A 119 -5.62 26.80 -6.65
C ILE A 119 -6.40 26.30 -5.43
N ILE A 120 -6.14 25.07 -5.01
CA ILE A 120 -6.84 24.44 -3.88
C ILE A 120 -6.56 25.18 -2.57
N SER A 121 -5.28 25.45 -2.28
CA SER A 121 -4.89 26.18 -1.07
C SER A 121 -5.44 27.61 -1.01
N THR A 122 -5.57 28.30 -2.16
CA THR A 122 -6.18 29.63 -2.20
C THR A 122 -7.69 29.57 -1.89
N ARG A 123 -8.41 28.56 -2.39
CA ARG A 123 -9.85 28.40 -2.12
C ARG A 123 -10.12 28.09 -0.66
N ASN A 124 -9.31 27.23 -0.04
CA ASN A 124 -9.50 26.85 1.36
C ASN A 124 -9.25 28.05 2.31
N ARG A 125 -8.25 28.90 2.02
CA ARG A 125 -7.97 30.12 2.81
C ARG A 125 -9.04 31.22 2.77
N VAL A 126 -9.92 31.20 1.76
CA VAL A 126 -11.00 32.20 1.63
C VAL A 126 -12.27 31.72 2.35
N SER A 127 -12.29 30.47 2.80
CA SER A 127 -13.45 29.83 3.46
C SER A 127 -13.34 29.81 4.99
N ASP A 128 -12.25 30.34 5.55
CA ASP A 128 -11.97 30.53 6.98
C ASP A 128 -12.14 32.02 7.38
#